data_AF-C5K655-F1
#
_entry.id   AF-C5K655-F1
#
_cell.length_a   1.000
_cell.length_b   1.000
_cell.length_c   1.000
_cell.angle_alpha   90.00
_cell.angle_beta   90.00
_cell.angle_gamma   90.00
#
_symmetry.space_group_name_H-M   'P 1'
#
loop_
_entity.id
_entity.type
_entity.pdbx_description
1 polymer ?
#
loop_
_entity_poly.entity_id
_entity_poly.type
_entity_poly.pdbx_seq_one_letter_code
_entity_poly.pdbx_strand_id
1 'polypeptide(L)'
;MKLLLTPFWFFSCNLLYVEAEVGQNGNVQFEAISIPEAWGILDSTPKRTLVTIAVIDDGIEATHPDLKGTVIQGYNVVDKNDDTSPRGYHGTQMAGIVGAIRNNKIGMAGILDTAHIRR
;
A
#
# COMPACT_ATOMS: atom_id res chain seq x y z
N MET A 1 -34.52 -15.74 -36.42
CA MET A 1 -34.56 -17.01 -35.66
C MET A 1 -34.75 -16.65 -34.19
N LYS A 2 -35.94 -16.91 -33.63
CA LYS A 2 -36.27 -16.63 -32.23
C LYS A 2 -35.47 -17.59 -31.34
N LEU A 3 -34.68 -17.07 -30.43
CA LEU A 3 -34.18 -17.84 -29.28
C LEU A 3 -34.95 -17.36 -28.05
N LEU A 4 -35.89 -18.21 -27.63
CA LEU A 4 -36.45 -18.23 -26.28
C LEU A 4 -35.40 -18.84 -25.36
N LEU A 5 -35.04 -18.14 -24.29
CA LEU A 5 -34.47 -18.76 -23.10
C LEU A 5 -35.16 -18.16 -21.86
N THR A 6 -35.51 -19.07 -20.97
CA THR A 6 -36.43 -19.01 -19.83
C THR A 6 -35.81 -18.34 -18.59
N PRO A 7 -36.61 -17.94 -17.59
CA PRO A 7 -36.15 -17.13 -16.47
C PRO A 7 -35.42 -18.03 -15.46
N PHE A 8 -34.12 -17.81 -15.29
CA PHE A 8 -33.39 -18.37 -14.15
C PHE A 8 -33.55 -17.44 -12.95
N TRP A 9 -33.94 -18.06 -11.85
CA TRP A 9 -34.22 -17.43 -10.56
C TRP A 9 -33.01 -16.68 -10.00
N PHE A 10 -33.28 -15.48 -9.50
CA PHE A 10 -32.35 -14.69 -8.69
C PHE A 10 -32.13 -15.36 -7.32
N PHE A 11 -30.90 -15.75 -7.03
CA PHE A 11 -30.37 -15.71 -5.67
C PHE A 11 -29.47 -14.48 -5.59
N SER A 12 -30.00 -13.40 -5.01
CA SER A 12 -29.20 -12.23 -4.66
C SER A 12 -28.37 -12.58 -3.42
N CYS A 13 -27.10 -12.93 -3.62
CA CYS A 13 -26.08 -12.43 -2.72
C CYS A 13 -25.77 -11.03 -3.22
N ASN A 14 -26.00 -10.01 -2.39
CA ASN A 14 -25.49 -8.66 -2.64
C ASN A 14 -23.96 -8.72 -2.57
N LEU A 15 -23.34 -9.15 -3.66
CA LEU A 15 -21.97 -8.84 -3.97
C LEU A 15 -21.99 -7.38 -4.38
N LEU A 16 -21.49 -6.50 -3.51
CA LEU A 16 -21.25 -5.11 -3.84
C LEU A 16 -20.18 -5.10 -4.95
N TYR A 17 -20.63 -5.11 -6.20
CA TYR A 17 -19.79 -4.84 -7.35
C TYR A 17 -19.38 -3.37 -7.23
N VAL A 18 -18.19 -3.11 -6.71
CA VAL A 18 -17.50 -1.87 -7.00
C VAL A 18 -16.92 -2.07 -8.40
N GLU A 19 -17.52 -1.45 -9.41
CA GLU A 19 -16.85 -1.25 -10.70
C GLU A 19 -15.64 -0.36 -10.44
N ALA A 20 -14.49 -0.98 -10.16
CA ALA A 20 -13.23 -0.26 -10.11
C ALA A 20 -12.77 -0.05 -11.56
N GLU A 21 -12.75 1.20 -12.00
CA GLU A 21 -12.08 1.56 -13.25
C GLU A 21 -10.59 1.20 -13.12
N VAL A 22 -10.10 0.37 -14.03
CA VAL A 22 -8.69 -0.01 -14.06
C VAL A 22 -7.88 1.23 -14.48
N GLY A 23 -7.21 1.86 -13.51
CA GLY A 23 -6.22 2.88 -13.79
C GLY A 23 -5.12 2.31 -14.68
N GLN A 24 -4.50 3.17 -15.52
CA GLN A 24 -3.60 2.76 -16.60
C GLN A 24 -2.33 1.97 -16.16
N ASN A 25 -2.14 1.77 -14.86
CA ASN A 25 -1.00 1.08 -14.26
C ASN A 25 -1.36 -0.28 -13.62
N GLY A 26 -2.61 -0.74 -13.69
CA GLY A 26 -3.01 -2.09 -13.26
C GLY A 26 -3.14 -2.32 -11.74
N ASN A 27 -3.02 -1.29 -10.91
CA ASN A 27 -3.06 -1.39 -9.44
C ASN A 27 -4.45 -1.16 -8.85
N VAL A 28 -5.46 -1.91 -9.31
CA VAL A 28 -6.92 -1.78 -9.04
C VAL A 28 -7.30 -1.40 -7.59
N GLN A 29 -6.47 -1.76 -6.62
CA GLN A 29 -6.67 -1.48 -5.20
C GLN A 29 -6.49 0.00 -4.86
N PHE A 30 -5.56 0.71 -5.49
CA PHE A 30 -5.28 2.13 -5.20
C PHE A 30 -6.34 3.05 -5.80
N GLU A 31 -6.84 2.72 -7.00
CA GLU A 31 -8.00 3.42 -7.57
C GLU A 31 -9.25 3.21 -6.69
N ALA A 32 -9.46 2.00 -6.15
CA ALA A 32 -10.60 1.69 -5.30
C ALA A 32 -10.66 2.50 -3.98
N ILE A 33 -9.53 2.99 -3.49
CA ILE A 33 -9.45 3.86 -2.31
C ILE A 33 -9.00 5.30 -2.66
N SER A 34 -9.13 5.70 -3.92
CA SER A 34 -8.87 7.06 -4.42
C SER A 34 -7.50 7.63 -4.06
N ILE A 35 -6.47 6.78 -4.10
CA ILE A 35 -5.09 7.17 -3.84
C ILE A 35 -4.54 8.14 -4.89
N PRO A 36 -4.78 7.96 -6.20
CA PRO A 36 -4.33 8.93 -7.20
C PRO A 36 -4.85 10.36 -6.95
N GLU A 37 -6.10 10.51 -6.54
CA GLU A 37 -6.70 11.79 -6.18
C GLU A 37 -6.06 12.37 -4.92
N ALA A 38 -5.83 11.54 -3.90
CA ALA A 38 -5.13 11.94 -2.68
C ALA A 38 -3.70 12.41 -2.97
N TRP A 39 -2.98 11.74 -3.87
CA TRP A 39 -1.66 12.20 -4.33
C TRP A 39 -1.74 13.57 -5.02
N GLY A 40 -2.76 13.84 -5.82
CA GLY A 40 -2.97 15.17 -6.42
C GLY A 40 -3.11 16.29 -5.39
N ILE A 41 -3.80 16.01 -4.27
CA ILE A 41 -3.90 16.94 -3.13
C ILE A 41 -2.53 17.13 -2.47
N LEU A 42 -1.81 16.04 -2.20
CA LEU A 42 -0.48 16.09 -1.58
C LEU A 42 0.51 16.87 -2.44
N ASP A 43 0.51 16.66 -3.75
CA ASP A 43 1.39 17.33 -4.71
C ASP A 43 1.11 18.83 -4.82
N SER A 44 -0.13 19.24 -4.52
CA SER A 44 -0.53 20.65 -4.43
C SER A 44 -0.31 21.28 -3.05
N THR A 45 0.12 20.49 -2.05
CA THR A 45 0.27 20.94 -0.66
C THR A 45 1.72 21.33 -0.35
N PRO A 46 2.02 22.62 -0.06
CA PRO A 46 3.40 23.11 0.06
C PRO A 46 4.12 22.69 1.34
N LYS A 47 3.37 22.37 2.40
CA LYS A 47 3.92 21.91 3.67
C LYS A 47 3.21 20.64 4.10
N ARG A 48 3.97 19.54 4.17
CA ARG A 48 3.50 18.25 4.64
C ARG A 48 3.96 18.03 6.06
N THR A 49 3.10 17.45 6.88
CA THR A 49 3.47 17.02 8.23
C THR A 49 4.06 15.63 8.13
N LEU A 50 5.28 15.45 8.61
CA LEU A 50 5.89 14.13 8.67
C LEU A 50 5.15 13.28 9.71
N VAL A 51 4.65 12.12 9.27
CA VAL A 51 3.96 11.16 10.13
C VAL A 51 4.85 9.95 10.39
N THR A 52 4.80 9.43 11.61
CA THR A 52 5.48 8.17 11.96
C THR A 52 4.45 7.06 12.06
N ILE A 53 4.64 5.97 11.32
CA ILE A 53 3.78 4.78 11.31
C ILE A 53 4.60 3.60 11.81
N ALA A 54 4.07 2.82 12.76
CA ALA A 54 4.69 1.59 13.19
C ALA A 54 4.13 0.41 12.39
N VAL A 55 5.01 -0.41 11.83
CA VAL A 55 4.66 -1.69 11.20
C VAL A 55 5.16 -2.80 12.12
N ILE A 56 4.23 -3.49 12.77
CA ILE A 56 4.53 -4.58 13.70
C ILE A 56 4.43 -5.90 12.93
N ASP A 57 5.57 -6.41 12.49
CA ASP A 57 5.63 -7.53 11.55
C ASP A 57 6.92 -8.36 11.71
N ASP A 58 7.31 -9.15 10.70
CA ASP A 58 8.51 -9.98 10.67
C ASP A 58 9.83 -9.20 10.47
N GLY A 59 9.80 -7.88 10.59
CA GLY A 59 10.91 -6.96 10.36
C GLY A 59 10.85 -6.29 8.98
N ILE A 60 11.72 -5.30 8.75
CA ILE A 60 11.73 -4.52 7.50
C ILE A 60 13.15 -4.39 6.98
N GLU A 61 13.33 -4.71 5.70
CA GLU A 61 14.57 -4.47 4.96
C GLU A 61 14.76 -2.97 4.73
N ALA A 62 15.34 -2.30 5.72
CA ALA A 62 15.55 -0.84 5.69
C ALA A 62 16.54 -0.40 4.59
N THR A 63 17.34 -1.33 4.04
CA THR A 63 18.25 -1.03 2.93
C THR A 63 17.62 -1.21 1.55
N HIS A 64 16.35 -1.64 1.48
CA HIS A 64 15.64 -1.79 0.21
C HIS A 64 15.66 -0.45 -0.56
N PRO A 65 16.07 -0.42 -1.84
CA PRO A 65 16.23 0.83 -2.59
C PRO A 65 14.98 1.70 -2.62
N ASP A 66 13.80 1.06 -2.63
CA ASP A 66 12.50 1.73 -2.66
C ASP A 66 11.97 2.17 -1.28
N LEU A 67 12.71 1.90 -0.20
CA LEU A 67 12.37 2.28 1.19
C LEU A 67 13.48 3.11 1.86
N LYS A 68 14.53 3.44 1.11
CA LYS A 68 15.74 4.07 1.64
C LYS A 68 15.44 5.44 2.23
N GLY A 69 15.65 5.59 3.54
CA GLY A 69 15.39 6.82 4.28
C GLY A 69 13.94 6.98 4.77
N THR A 70 13.02 6.11 4.34
CA THR A 70 11.66 6.03 4.89
C THR A 70 11.65 5.24 6.19
N VAL A 71 12.41 4.14 6.26
CA VAL A 71 12.43 3.23 7.41
C VAL A 71 13.41 3.75 8.47
N ILE A 72 12.91 3.98 9.68
CA ILE A 72 13.68 4.42 10.83
C ILE A 72 13.87 3.27 11.82
N GLN A 73 14.84 3.42 12.73
CA GLN A 73 15.11 2.42 13.76
C GLN A 73 13.86 2.19 14.64
N GLY A 74 13.60 0.93 14.97
CA GLY A 74 12.65 0.58 16.02
C GLY A 74 13.14 -0.62 16.82
N TYR A 75 12.26 -1.55 17.19
CA TYR A 75 12.56 -2.50 18.27
C TYR A 75 12.01 -3.90 17.99
N ASN A 76 12.90 -4.90 18.09
CA ASN A 76 12.54 -6.30 18.00
C ASN A 76 12.09 -6.82 19.36
N VAL A 77 10.77 -6.95 19.52
CA VAL A 77 10.14 -7.44 20.76
C VAL A 77 10.40 -8.92 21.03
N VAL A 78 10.74 -9.71 20.00
CA VAL A 78 10.96 -11.15 20.12
C VAL A 78 12.31 -11.43 20.78
N ASP A 79 13.37 -10.77 20.28
CA ASP A 79 14.73 -10.94 20.80
C ASP A 79 15.12 -9.90 21.86
N LYS A 80 14.24 -8.91 22.08
CA LYS A 80 14.42 -7.82 23.04
C LYS A 80 15.67 -6.98 22.77
N ASN A 81 15.85 -6.60 21.51
CA ASN A 81 16.98 -5.81 21.04
C ASN A 81 16.56 -4.89 19.89
N ASP A 82 17.53 -4.14 19.34
CA ASP A 82 17.30 -3.22 18.21
C ASP A 82 17.58 -3.88 16.85
N ASP A 83 17.82 -5.20 16.80
CA ASP A 83 17.98 -5.94 15.55
C ASP A 83 16.62 -6.28 14.96
N THR A 84 16.09 -5.35 14.16
CA THR A 84 14.84 -5.46 13.42
C THR A 84 15.08 -5.93 11.98
N SER A 85 16.14 -6.71 11.75
CA SER A 85 16.38 -7.34 10.45
C SER A 85 15.20 -8.24 10.07
N PRO A 86 14.76 -8.22 8.81
CA PRO A 86 13.63 -9.02 8.38
C PRO A 86 13.93 -10.51 8.52
N ARG A 87 13.00 -11.25 9.14
CA ARG A 87 12.98 -12.71 9.18
C ARG A 87 12.18 -13.32 8.02
N GLY A 88 11.40 -12.49 7.34
CA GLY A 88 10.64 -12.81 6.14
C GLY A 88 10.45 -11.57 5.28
N TYR A 89 9.61 -11.67 4.27
CA TYR A 89 9.36 -10.58 3.31
C TYR A 89 8.09 -9.78 3.62
N HIS A 90 7.28 -10.22 4.58
CA HIS A 90 5.93 -9.69 4.78
C HIS A 90 5.96 -8.24 5.28
N GLY A 91 6.75 -7.95 6.32
CA GLY A 91 6.89 -6.59 6.86
C GLY A 91 7.47 -5.61 5.85
N THR A 92 8.41 -6.07 5.01
CA THR A 92 8.96 -5.23 3.91
C THR A 92 7.90 -4.91 2.86
N GLN A 93 7.04 -5.88 2.49
CA GLN A 93 5.92 -5.63 1.58
C GLN A 93 4.90 -4.64 2.18
N MET A 94 4.56 -4.81 3.47
CA MET A 94 3.65 -3.89 4.16
C MET A 94 4.24 -2.47 4.23
N ALA A 95 5.54 -2.35 4.52
CA ALA A 95 6.24 -1.07 4.49
C ALA A 95 6.21 -0.43 3.09
N GLY A 96 6.32 -1.23 2.03
CA GLY A 96 6.19 -0.79 0.64
C GLY A 96 4.82 -0.18 0.34
N ILE A 97 3.73 -0.85 0.74
CA ILE A 97 2.36 -0.33 0.56
C ILE A 97 2.20 1.00 1.32
N VAL A 98 2.74 1.11 2.53
CA VAL A 98 2.63 2.33 3.35
C VAL A 98 3.43 3.49 2.75
N GLY A 99 4.69 3.27 2.37
CA GLY A 99 5.63 4.36 2.10
C GLY A 99 6.80 4.06 1.17
N ALA A 100 6.61 3.17 0.18
CA ALA A 100 7.55 3.10 -0.94
C ALA A 100 7.70 4.48 -1.62
N ILE A 101 8.93 4.82 -2.02
CA ILE A 101 9.27 6.16 -2.49
C ILE A 101 8.61 6.42 -3.84
N ARG A 102 7.60 7.29 -3.84
CA ARG A 102 6.92 7.72 -5.08
C ARG A 102 7.89 8.33 -6.09
N ASN A 103 7.64 8.05 -7.37
CA ASN A 103 8.28 8.69 -8.52
C ASN A 103 9.82 8.50 -8.62
N ASN A 104 10.40 7.52 -7.94
CA ASN A 104 11.83 7.19 -8.02
C ASN A 104 12.20 6.22 -9.16
N LYS A 105 11.20 5.71 -9.92
CA LYS A 105 11.33 4.70 -10.99
C LYS A 105 11.82 3.31 -10.53
N ILE A 106 11.66 3.01 -9.25
CA ILE A 106 11.95 1.71 -8.66
C ILE A 106 10.64 1.15 -8.12
N GLY A 107 10.41 -0.15 -8.27
CA GLY A 107 9.33 -0.85 -7.56
C GLY A 107 7.95 -0.21 -7.75
N MET A 108 7.38 0.27 -6.66
CA MET A 108 6.00 0.77 -6.58
C MET A 108 5.91 2.13 -5.86
N ALA A 109 4.74 2.76 -5.93
CA ALA A 109 4.44 3.93 -5.12
C ALA A 109 3.75 3.51 -3.82
N GLY A 110 4.21 4.02 -2.68
CA GLY A 110 3.48 3.89 -1.42
C GLY A 110 2.30 4.86 -1.34
N ILE A 111 1.39 4.58 -0.41
CA ILE A 111 0.25 5.46 -0.11
C ILE A 111 0.75 6.85 0.32
N LEU A 112 1.74 6.89 1.21
CA LEU A 112 2.34 8.12 1.74
C LEU A 112 3.71 8.38 1.13
N ASP A 113 3.98 9.63 0.78
CA ASP A 113 5.31 10.05 0.32
C ASP A 113 6.19 10.66 1.41
N THR A 114 5.59 11.06 2.54
CA THR A 114 6.25 11.76 3.64
C THR A 114 5.92 11.03 4.94
N ALA A 115 6.53 9.86 5.14
CA ALA A 115 6.36 9.07 6.34
C ALA A 115 7.70 8.53 6.84
N HIS A 116 7.82 8.42 8.16
CA HIS A 116 8.78 7.53 8.79
C HIS A 116 8.08 6.23 9.14
N ILE A 117 8.65 5.10 8.72
CA ILE A 117 8.16 3.78 9.09
C ILE A 117 9.06 3.24 10.20
N ARG A 118 8.48 3.04 11.38
CA ARG A 118 9.14 2.42 12.52
C ARG A 118 8.93 0.91 12.46
N ARG A 119 10.05 0.18 12.48
CA ARG A 119 10.12 -1.28 12.38
C ARG A 119 10.36 -1.98 13.71
#